data_AF-A0A2A5CQS4-F1
#
_entry.id   AF-A0A2A5CQS4-F1
#
_cell.length_a   1.000
_cell.length_b   1.000
_cell.length_c   1.000
_cell.angle_alpha   90.00
_cell.angle_beta   90.00
_cell.angle_gamma   90.00
#
_symmetry.space_group_name_H-M   'P 1'
#
loop_
_entity.id
_entity.type
_entity.pdbx_description
1 polymer ?
#
loop_
_entity_poly.entity_id
_entity_poly.type
_entity_poly.pdbx_seq_one_letter_code
_entity_poly.pdbx_strand_id
1 'polypeptide(L)'
;MNKTYSISDLSKEFHITSRTIRHYEDLGLLSPVRKGTQRLFNAGDHVRLSLILRGKRIGFSLNEIREIITLYDQPEGEEQQTSFLLDKVYERRQKLILQRQDIQKMLSELDDIEEKLNK
;
A
#
# COMPACT_ATOMS: atom_id res chain seq x y z
N MET A 1 29.11 -0.01 6.35
CA MET A 1 28.07 0.21 7.36
C MET A 1 26.72 0.18 6.66
N ASN A 2 25.79 -0.70 7.06
CA ASN A 2 24.44 -0.68 6.49
C ASN A 2 23.72 0.60 6.96
N LYS A 3 23.20 1.37 6.00
CA LYS A 3 22.45 2.61 6.26
C LYS A 3 21.24 2.30 7.15
N THR A 4 21.07 3.11 8.19
CA THR A 4 19.90 3.04 9.08
C THR A 4 19.13 4.35 8.99
N TYR A 5 17.83 4.28 9.25
CA TYR A 5 16.90 5.38 9.18
C TYR A 5 16.19 5.53 10.52
N SER A 6 16.03 6.75 11.00
CA SER A 6 15.12 7.03 12.09
C SER A 6 13.67 7.09 11.57
N ILE A 7 12.71 7.00 12.50
CA ILE A 7 11.30 7.21 12.14
C ILE A 7 11.04 8.60 11.53
N SER A 8 11.82 9.60 11.93
CA SER A 8 11.72 10.96 11.41
C SER A 8 12.26 11.07 9.98
N ASP A 9 13.32 10.33 9.65
CA ASP A 9 13.86 10.28 8.29
C ASP A 9 12.82 9.69 7.34
N LEU A 10 12.28 8.52 7.68
CA LEU A 10 11.24 7.85 6.88
C LEU A 10 9.96 8.69 6.77
N SER A 11 9.55 9.35 7.86
CA SER A 11 8.37 10.21 7.86
C SER A 11 8.51 11.37 6.87
N LYS A 12 9.68 12.02 6.85
CA LYS A 12 9.96 13.13 5.91
C LYS A 12 10.07 12.63 4.48
N GLU A 13 10.81 11.55 4.26
CA GLU A 13 11.06 11.00 2.93
C GLU A 13 9.78 10.51 2.25
N PHE A 14 8.94 9.77 2.98
CA PHE A 14 7.71 9.18 2.43
C PHE A 14 6.48 10.08 2.58
N HIS A 15 6.63 11.29 3.14
CA HIS A 15 5.54 12.22 3.39
C HIS A 15 4.36 11.60 4.17
N ILE A 16 4.68 10.80 5.19
CA ILE A 16 3.70 10.18 6.09
C ILE A 16 4.02 10.53 7.53
N THR A 17 3.02 10.45 8.41
CA THR A 17 3.24 10.73 9.83
C THR A 17 4.05 9.61 10.50
N SER A 18 4.82 9.94 11.54
CA SER A 18 5.43 8.90 12.39
C SER A 18 4.37 8.02 13.06
N ARG A 19 3.14 8.49 13.24
CA ARG A 19 2.00 7.69 13.72
C ARG A 19 1.66 6.58 12.72
N THR A 20 1.67 6.87 11.42
CA THR A 20 1.45 5.89 10.35
C THR A 20 2.54 4.80 10.36
N ILE A 21 3.80 5.19 10.51
CA ILE A 21 4.92 4.23 10.56
C ILE A 21 4.81 3.32 11.79
N ARG A 22 4.49 3.89 12.97
CA ARG A 22 4.23 3.09 14.18
C ARG A 22 3.06 2.14 14.00
N HIS A 23 1.99 2.59 13.34
CA HIS A 23 0.87 1.70 13.05
C HIS A 23 1.29 0.51 12.16
N TYR A 24 2.19 0.70 11.19
CA TYR A 24 2.70 -0.41 10.39
C TYR A 24 3.61 -1.35 11.19
N GLU A 25 4.42 -0.83 12.11
CA GLU A 25 5.14 -1.64 13.10
C GLU A 25 4.17 -2.47 13.97
N ASP A 26 3.12 -1.85 14.52
CA ASP A 26 2.11 -2.52 15.36
C ASP A 26 1.39 -3.65 14.60
N LEU A 27 1.23 -3.49 13.28
CA LEU A 27 0.65 -4.49 12.39
C LEU A 27 1.62 -5.59 11.94
N GLY A 28 2.88 -5.54 12.41
CA GLY A 28 3.94 -6.50 12.07
C GLY A 28 4.54 -6.31 10.67
N LEU A 29 4.23 -5.19 9.99
CA LEU A 29 4.72 -4.93 8.64
C LEU A 29 6.15 -4.37 8.61
N LEU A 30 6.62 -3.83 9.73
CA LEU A 30 7.98 -3.31 9.90
C LEU A 30 8.56 -3.89 11.19
N SER A 31 9.88 -4.08 11.24
CA SER A 31 10.54 -4.68 12.42
C SER A 31 11.84 -3.94 12.76
N PRO A 32 11.74 -2.65 13.15
CA PRO A 32 12.92 -1.85 13.47
C PRO A 32 13.64 -2.38 14.72
N VAL A 33 14.96 -2.20 14.74
CA VAL A 33 15.77 -2.43 15.94
C VAL A 33 15.60 -1.26 16.90
N ARG A 34 15.47 -1.53 18.20
CA ARG A 34 15.43 -0.50 19.24
C ARG A 34 16.83 -0.22 19.79
N LYS A 35 17.21 1.06 19.82
CA LYS A 35 18.42 1.56 20.51
C LYS A 35 17.97 2.56 21.57
N GLY A 36 17.81 2.09 22.81
CA GLY A 36 17.12 2.83 23.86
C GLY A 36 15.66 3.08 23.47
N THR A 37 15.25 4.34 23.43
CA THR A 37 13.88 4.75 23.02
C THR A 37 13.75 4.93 21.50
N GLN A 38 14.86 4.94 20.75
CA GLN A 38 14.87 5.20 19.32
C GLN A 38 14.62 3.92 18.51
N ARG A 39 13.79 4.03 17.48
CA ARG A 39 13.60 3.01 16.43
C ARG A 39 14.56 3.27 15.29
N LEU A 40 15.33 2.26 14.94
CA LEU A 40 16.25 2.27 13.81
C LEU A 40 15.78 1.25 12.77
N PHE A 41 15.40 1.75 11.62
CA PHE A 41 14.96 0.98 10.47
C PHE A 41 16.17 0.72 9.57
N ASN A 42 16.29 -0.50 9.05
CA ASN A 42 17.36 -0.85 8.12
C ASN A 42 16.96 -0.57 6.66
N ALA A 43 17.84 -0.86 5.71
CA ALA A 43 17.54 -0.70 4.29
C ALA A 43 16.38 -1.58 3.80
N GLY A 44 16.19 -2.78 4.38
CA GLY A 44 15.06 -3.65 4.07
C GLY A 44 13.73 -3.07 4.54
N ASP A 45 13.68 -2.51 5.76
CA ASP A 45 12.49 -1.81 6.27
C ASP A 45 12.12 -0.61 5.38
N HIS A 46 13.12 0.12 4.87
CA HIS A 46 12.92 1.24 3.95
C HIS A 46 12.25 0.79 2.64
N VAL A 47 12.80 -0.26 2.00
CA VAL A 47 12.22 -0.83 0.78
C VAL A 47 10.80 -1.36 1.06
N ARG A 48 10.62 -2.06 2.19
CA ARG A 48 9.32 -2.61 2.59
C ARG A 48 8.30 -1.51 2.81
N LEU A 49 8.67 -0.40 3.46
CA LEU A 49 7.79 0.76 3.63
C LEU A 49 7.37 1.35 2.28
N SER A 50 8.30 1.49 1.33
CA SER A 50 7.98 1.94 -0.03
C SER A 50 6.95 1.04 -0.72
N LEU A 51 7.09 -0.30 -0.58
CA LEU A 51 6.15 -1.28 -1.13
C LEU A 51 4.76 -1.19 -0.48
N ILE A 52 4.70 -1.07 0.85
CA ILE A 52 3.44 -0.89 1.59
C ILE A 52 2.69 0.34 1.06
N LEU A 53 3.39 1.48 0.93
CA LEU A 53 2.79 2.72 0.46
C LEU A 53 2.31 2.64 -1.00
N ARG A 54 3.07 1.96 -1.86
CA ARG A 54 2.66 1.69 -3.24
C ARG A 54 1.40 0.82 -3.30
N GLY A 55 1.34 -0.24 -2.49
CA GLY A 55 0.17 -1.10 -2.38
C GLY A 55 -1.08 -0.32 -1.91
N LYS A 56 -0.91 0.54 -0.90
CA LYS A 56 -1.98 1.43 -0.42
C LYS A 56 -2.49 2.37 -1.51
N ARG A 57 -1.59 2.95 -2.32
CA ARG A 57 -1.96 3.87 -3.42
C ARG A 57 -2.81 3.20 -4.50
N ILE A 58 -2.54 1.93 -4.79
CA ILE A 58 -3.30 1.14 -5.78
C ILE A 58 -4.63 0.63 -5.18
N GLY A 59 -4.80 0.79 -3.86
CA GLY A 59 -6.02 0.53 -3.12
C GLY A 59 -6.10 -0.87 -2.52
N PHE A 60 -4.96 -1.52 -2.29
CA PHE A 60 -4.91 -2.67 -1.40
C PHE A 60 -5.16 -2.26 0.05
N SER A 61 -5.82 -3.13 0.79
CA SER A 61 -5.94 -3.08 2.24
C SER A 61 -4.61 -3.41 2.92
N LEU A 62 -4.45 -3.04 4.19
CA LEU A 62 -3.25 -3.39 4.95
C LEU A 62 -3.12 -4.91 5.18
N ASN A 63 -4.25 -5.63 5.18
CA ASN A 63 -4.24 -7.09 5.31
C ASN A 63 -3.73 -7.75 4.01
N GLU A 64 -4.24 -7.34 2.84
CA GLU A 64 -3.72 -7.84 1.55
C GLU A 64 -2.23 -7.52 1.39
N ILE A 65 -1.80 -6.32 1.79
CA ILE A 65 -0.37 -5.96 1.77
C ILE A 65 0.44 -6.86 2.71
N ARG A 66 -0.08 -7.19 3.89
CA ARG A 66 0.58 -8.13 4.81
C ARG A 66 0.73 -9.50 4.16
N GLU A 67 -0.35 -10.05 3.62
CA GLU A 67 -0.35 -11.35 2.94
C GLU A 67 0.70 -11.41 1.83
N ILE A 68 0.73 -10.38 0.97
CA ILE A 68 1.71 -10.25 -0.10
C ILE A 68 3.13 -10.23 0.49
N ILE A 69 3.43 -9.34 1.43
CA ILE A 69 4.80 -9.20 1.97
C ILE A 69 5.26 -10.47 2.71
N THR A 70 4.38 -11.09 3.50
CA THR A 70 4.70 -12.33 4.23
C THR A 70 5.01 -13.49 3.27
N LEU A 71 4.31 -13.57 2.14
CA LEU A 71 4.58 -14.59 1.13
C LEU A 71 5.98 -14.43 0.50
N TYR A 72 6.44 -13.20 0.32
CA TYR A 72 7.77 -12.89 -0.22
C TYR A 72 8.92 -13.04 0.78
N ASP A 73 8.62 -13.08 2.09
CA ASP A 73 9.62 -13.36 3.13
C ASP A 73 9.98 -14.87 3.19
N GLN A 74 9.26 -15.73 2.45
CA GLN A 74 9.55 -17.18 2.40
C GLN A 74 10.54 -17.52 1.28
N PRO A 75 11.61 -18.28 1.58
CA PRO A 75 12.70 -18.55 0.63
C PRO A 75 12.35 -19.55 -0.49
N GLU A 76 11.19 -20.20 -0.44
CA GLU A 76 10.78 -21.24 -1.40
C GLU A 76 9.50 -20.80 -2.16
N GLY A 77 9.44 -21.09 -3.46
CA GLY A 77 8.21 -20.96 -4.26
C GLY A 77 8.02 -19.63 -5.01
N GLU A 78 9.06 -19.10 -5.65
CA GLU A 78 9.00 -17.87 -6.46
C GLU A 78 7.87 -17.86 -7.51
N GLU A 79 7.58 -19.01 -8.13
CA GLU A 79 6.45 -19.15 -9.07
C GLU A 79 5.09 -18.98 -8.38
N GLN A 80 4.90 -19.58 -7.20
CA GLN A 80 3.66 -19.47 -6.42
C GLN A 80 3.46 -18.04 -5.90
N GLN A 81 4.56 -17.39 -5.46
CA GLN A 81 4.57 -15.99 -5.05
C GLN A 81 4.14 -15.06 -6.19
N THR A 82 4.74 -15.27 -7.37
CA THR A 82 4.44 -14.48 -8.57
C THR A 82 3.00 -14.69 -9.01
N SER A 83 2.52 -15.94 -9.04
CA SER A 83 1.13 -16.27 -9.38
C SER A 83 0.15 -15.60 -8.43
N PHE A 84 0.37 -15.71 -7.11
CA PHE A 84 -0.50 -15.08 -6.11
C PHE A 84 -0.56 -13.55 -6.26
N LEU A 85 0.60 -12.91 -6.47
CA LEU A 85 0.62 -11.45 -6.65
C LEU A 85 -0.11 -11.04 -7.93
N LEU A 86 0.08 -11.78 -9.04
CA LEU A 86 -0.62 -11.53 -10.30
C LEU A 86 -2.14 -11.65 -10.13
N ASP A 87 -2.62 -12.66 -9.41
CA ASP A 87 -4.03 -12.84 -9.10
C ASP A 87 -4.59 -11.65 -8.33
N LYS A 88 -3.92 -11.21 -7.26
CA LYS A 88 -4.33 -10.03 -6.49
C LYS A 88 -4.34 -8.75 -7.31
N VAL A 89 -3.34 -8.55 -8.18
CA VAL A 89 -3.29 -7.41 -9.10
C VAL A 89 -4.45 -7.47 -10.10
N TYR A 90 -4.74 -8.64 -10.66
CA TYR A 90 -5.84 -8.84 -11.59
C TYR A 90 -7.19 -8.55 -10.93
N GLU A 91 -7.46 -9.13 -9.77
CA GLU A 91 -8.69 -8.88 -8.99
C GLU A 91 -8.87 -7.38 -8.71
N ARG A 92 -7.81 -6.70 -8.27
CA ARG A 92 -7.87 -5.26 -7.97
C ARG A 92 -8.14 -4.45 -9.23
N ARG A 93 -7.52 -4.81 -10.37
CA ARG A 93 -7.75 -4.16 -11.66
C ARG A 93 -9.20 -4.30 -12.11
N GLN A 94 -9.79 -5.49 -12.00
CA GLN A 94 -11.19 -5.70 -12.38
C GLN A 94 -12.14 -4.86 -11.51
N LYS A 95 -11.93 -4.82 -10.19
CA LYS A 95 -12.71 -3.96 -9.28
C LYS A 95 -12.63 -2.48 -9.69
N LEU A 96 -11.44 -1.98 -10.03
CA LEU A 96 -11.27 -0.60 -10.49
C LEU A 96 -11.96 -0.32 -11.83
N ILE A 97 -11.96 -1.28 -12.76
CA ILE A 97 -12.66 -1.13 -14.05
C ILE A 97 -14.16 -1.03 -13.85
N LEU A 98 -14.74 -1.87 -12.99
CA LEU A 98 -16.16 -1.82 -12.64
C LEU A 98 -16.51 -0.48 -11.96
N GLN A 99 -15.74 -0.07 -10.95
CA GLN A 99 -15.92 1.23 -10.29
C GLN A 99 -15.87 2.40 -11.29
N ARG A 100 -14.96 2.36 -12.26
CA ARG A 100 -14.89 3.39 -13.32
C ARG A 100 -16.15 3.40 -14.17
N GLN A 101 -16.67 2.24 -14.56
CA GLN A 101 -17.91 2.16 -15.34
C GLN A 101 -19.10 2.71 -14.56
N ASP A 102 -19.21 2.41 -13.26
CA ASP A 102 -20.28 2.92 -12.42
C ASP A 102 -20.18 4.45 -12.24
N ILE A 103 -18.97 4.97 -12.02
CA ILE A 103 -18.72 6.42 -11.98
C ILE A 103 -19.12 7.09 -13.29
N GLN A 104 -18.79 6.50 -14.44
CA GLN A 104 -19.16 7.03 -15.75
C GLN A 104 -20.68 7.10 -15.94
N LYS A 105 -21.42 6.08 -15.49
CA LYS A 105 -22.89 6.11 -15.53
C LYS A 105 -23.47 7.21 -14.64
N MET A 106 -22.99 7.32 -13.41
CA MET A 106 -23.45 8.38 -12.49
C MET A 106 -23.17 9.79 -13.04
N LEU A 107 -22.02 10.00 -13.68
CA LEU A 107 -21.72 11.29 -14.33
C LEU A 107 -22.70 11.59 -15.48
N SER A 108 -22.99 10.60 -16.34
CA SER A 108 -23.96 10.77 -17.42
C SER A 108 -25.36 11.09 -16.91
N GLU A 109 -25.79 10.49 -15.79
CA GLU A 109 -27.08 10.80 -15.16
C GLU A 109 -27.12 12.24 -14.62
N LEU A 110 -26.01 12.75 -14.09
CA LEU A 110 -25.89 14.14 -13.64
C LEU A 110 -25.96 15.11 -14.84
N ASP A 111 -25.24 14.81 -15.92
CA ASP A 111 -25.24 15.61 -17.15
C ASP A 111 -26.68 15.74 -17.72
N ASP A 112 -27.43 14.63 -17.78
CA ASP A 112 -28.82 14.61 -18.23
C ASP A 112 -29.76 15.48 -17.37
N ILE A 113 -29.51 15.53 -16.06
CA ILE A 113 -30.27 16.36 -15.12
C ILE A 113 -29.95 17.84 -15.35
N GLU A 114 -28.67 18.19 -15.49
CA GLU A 114 -28.23 19.56 -15.75
C GLU A 114 -28.79 20.09 -17.07
N GLU A 115 -28.78 19.29 -18.14
CA GLU A 115 -29.37 19.67 -19.43
C GLU A 115 -30.88 19.94 -19.36
N LYS A 116 -31.60 19.18 -18.52
CA LYS A 116 -33.05 19.38 -18.34
C LYS A 116 -33.38 20.63 -17.55
N LEU A 117 -32.55 21.02 -16.60
CA LEU A 117 -32.76 22.20 -15.75
C LEU A 117 -32.34 23.52 -16.43
N ASN A 118 -31.41 23.45 -17.38
CA ASN A 118 -30.93 24.61 -18.15
C ASN A 118 -31.72 24.87 -19.44
N LYS A 119 -32.79 24.10 -19.71
CA LYS A 119 -33.76 24.33 -20.78
C LYS A 119 -35.00 25.03 -20.24
#